data_AF-A0A2A7I0V7-F1
#
_entry.id   AF-A0A2A7I0V7-F1
#
_cell.length_a   1.000
_cell.length_b   1.000
_cell.length_c   1.000
_cell.angle_alpha   90.00
_cell.angle_beta   90.00
_cell.angle_gamma   90.00
#
_symmetry.space_group_name_H-M   'P 1'
#
loop_
_entity.id
_entity.type
_entity.pdbx_description
1 polymer ?
#
loop_
_entity_poly.entity_id
_entity_poly.type
_entity_poly.pdbx_seq_one_letter_code
_entity_poly.pdbx_strand_id
1 'polypeptide(L)'
;MNYVHFNKTHKDSLPKPKGDGPNGGRLQSHHGLQQEWAKNNFSQYGYDSKLAPTITVETGKGLPHTIITNAQTARRNERVASGVGKWSTTLQEEMQFMVGDLTKAGFSRDTTSQVLEQQYKMLDKLGVKYERIDY
;
A
#
# COMPACT_ATOMS: atom_id res chain seq x y z
N MET A 1 0.00 19.09 -6.37
CA MET A 1 -0.91 17.92 -6.36
C MET A 1 -0.04 16.68 -6.55
N ASN A 2 -0.22 15.64 -5.74
CA ASN A 2 0.59 14.42 -5.85
C ASN A 2 0.16 13.59 -7.05
N TYR A 3 1.11 13.11 -7.84
CA TYR A 3 0.83 12.16 -8.92
C TYR A 3 0.40 10.81 -8.33
N VAL A 4 -0.65 10.22 -8.92
CA VAL A 4 -1.07 8.85 -8.63
C VAL A 4 -1.59 8.19 -9.90
N HIS A 5 -1.20 6.94 -10.13
CA HIS A 5 -1.79 6.08 -11.15
C HIS A 5 -2.23 4.77 -10.54
N PHE A 6 -3.48 4.35 -10.78
CA PHE A 6 -4.06 3.14 -10.20
C PHE A 6 -3.79 1.94 -11.10
N ASN A 7 -3.03 0.97 -10.59
CA ASN A 7 -2.69 -0.24 -11.32
C ASN A 7 -3.58 -1.40 -10.90
N LYS A 8 -4.07 -2.16 -11.89
CA LYS A 8 -4.79 -3.40 -11.63
C LYS A 8 -3.91 -4.47 -11.00
N THR A 9 -2.63 -4.55 -11.38
CA THR A 9 -1.64 -5.49 -10.86
C THR A 9 -0.27 -4.81 -10.75
N HIS A 10 0.59 -5.29 -9.86
CA HIS A 10 1.96 -4.79 -9.72
C HIS A 10 2.83 -5.07 -10.95
N LYS A 11 2.77 -6.30 -11.50
CA LYS A 11 3.57 -6.70 -12.67
C LYS A 11 3.26 -5.87 -13.92
N ASP A 12 2.02 -5.40 -14.04
CA ASP A 12 1.57 -4.59 -15.18
C ASP A 12 1.52 -3.11 -14.84
N SER A 13 2.15 -2.69 -13.75
CA SER A 13 2.06 -1.31 -13.29
C SER A 13 2.58 -0.33 -14.35
N LEU A 14 1.88 0.78 -14.50
CA LEU A 14 2.17 1.87 -15.43
C LEU A 14 2.72 3.09 -14.68
N PRO A 15 3.34 4.05 -15.37
CA PRO A 15 3.75 3.98 -16.78
C PRO A 15 4.90 2.97 -17.01
N LYS A 16 5.16 2.63 -18.28
CA LYS A 16 6.26 1.78 -18.74
C LYS A 16 6.98 2.49 -19.91
N PRO A 17 8.25 2.92 -19.78
CA PRO A 17 9.05 2.93 -18.55
C PRO A 17 8.44 3.85 -17.50
N LYS A 18 8.84 3.69 -16.23
CA LYS A 18 8.29 4.50 -15.12
C LYS A 18 8.58 6.00 -15.27
N GLY A 19 9.81 6.36 -15.67
CA GLY A 19 10.22 7.76 -15.78
C GLY A 19 10.09 8.54 -14.47
N ASP A 20 9.95 9.85 -14.62
CA ASP A 20 9.83 10.82 -13.53
C ASP A 20 8.42 11.39 -13.49
N GLY A 21 7.96 11.71 -12.29
CA GLY A 21 6.70 12.38 -12.05
C GLY A 21 6.82 13.91 -12.10
N PRO A 22 5.69 14.62 -11.97
CA PRO A 22 5.63 16.07 -12.11
C PRO A 22 6.38 16.84 -11.01
N ASN A 23 6.68 16.21 -9.87
CA ASN A 23 7.46 16.80 -8.79
C ASN A 23 8.96 16.43 -8.87
N GLY A 24 9.40 15.87 -10.01
CA GLY A 24 10.79 15.49 -10.27
C GLY A 24 11.25 14.21 -9.58
N GLY A 25 10.34 13.47 -8.94
CA GLY A 25 10.65 12.18 -8.32
C GLY A 25 10.47 11.02 -9.29
N ARG A 26 11.27 9.97 -9.16
CA ARG A 26 11.10 8.75 -9.96
C ARG A 26 9.78 8.08 -9.63
N LEU A 27 9.06 7.57 -10.63
CA LEU A 27 7.81 6.85 -10.41
C LEU A 27 8.07 5.41 -9.97
N GLN A 28 7.41 4.96 -8.91
CA GLN A 28 7.46 3.59 -8.40
C GLN A 28 6.07 3.09 -8.04
N SER A 29 5.80 1.81 -8.32
CA SER A 29 4.58 1.15 -7.85
C SER A 29 4.69 0.80 -6.37
N HIS A 30 3.64 1.12 -5.63
CA HIS A 30 3.49 0.92 -4.20
C HIS A 30 2.28 0.02 -3.93
N HIS A 31 2.45 -0.99 -3.08
CA HIS A 31 1.35 -1.82 -2.60
C HIS A 31 0.59 -1.08 -1.49
N GLY A 32 -0.75 -1.11 -1.53
CA GLY A 32 -1.57 -0.51 -0.47
C GLY A 32 -1.30 -1.16 0.89
N LEU A 33 -1.66 -2.44 1.02
CA LEU A 33 -1.18 -3.26 2.14
C LEU A 33 0.33 -3.49 2.01
N GLN A 34 1.06 -3.47 3.13
CA GLN A 34 2.49 -3.71 3.11
C GLN A 34 2.79 -5.09 2.50
N GLN A 35 3.54 -5.13 1.39
CA GLN A 35 3.74 -6.35 0.59
C GLN A 35 4.15 -7.56 1.41
N GLU A 36 5.15 -7.41 2.29
CA GLU A 36 5.67 -8.52 3.09
C GLU A 36 4.68 -8.96 4.17
N TRP A 37 3.93 -8.04 4.78
CA TRP A 37 2.84 -8.41 5.69
C TRP A 37 1.79 -9.24 4.96
N ALA A 38 1.37 -8.80 3.76
CA ALA A 38 0.37 -9.50 2.95
C ALA A 38 0.86 -10.89 2.51
N LYS A 39 2.13 -11.05 2.12
CA LYS A 39 2.70 -12.37 1.81
C LYS A 39 2.65 -13.33 3.00
N ASN A 40 2.98 -12.84 4.20
CA ASN A 40 3.05 -13.70 5.38
C ASN A 40 1.66 -14.07 5.91
N ASN A 41 0.66 -13.19 5.76
CA ASN A 41 -0.69 -13.43 6.26
C ASN A 41 -1.63 -14.04 5.22
N PHE A 42 -1.39 -13.81 3.93
CA PHE A 42 -2.30 -14.22 2.85
C PHE A 42 -1.80 -15.32 1.91
N SER A 43 -0.60 -15.88 2.12
CA SER A 43 -0.06 -16.98 1.31
C SER A 43 -1.02 -18.17 1.23
N GLN A 44 -1.65 -18.55 2.35
CA GLN A 44 -2.63 -19.64 2.42
C GLN A 44 -3.90 -19.41 1.59
N TYR A 45 -4.20 -18.15 1.24
CA TYR A 45 -5.34 -17.78 0.38
C TYR A 45 -4.93 -17.60 -1.10
N GLY A 46 -3.68 -17.95 -1.45
CA GLY A 46 -3.18 -17.83 -2.83
C GLY A 46 -2.71 -16.42 -3.20
N TYR A 47 -2.36 -15.57 -2.24
CA TYR A 47 -1.84 -14.23 -2.51
C TYR A 47 -0.55 -14.26 -3.34
N ASP A 48 -0.56 -13.55 -4.48
CA ASP A 48 0.62 -13.25 -5.30
C ASP A 48 0.82 -11.74 -5.39
N SER A 49 1.93 -11.24 -4.85
CA SER A 49 2.25 -9.81 -4.90
C SER A 49 2.38 -9.28 -6.33
N LYS A 50 2.69 -10.10 -7.33
CA LYS A 50 2.72 -9.67 -8.74
C LYS A 50 1.33 -9.33 -9.28
N LEU A 51 0.30 -9.99 -8.76
CA LEU A 51 -1.10 -9.83 -9.18
C LEU A 51 -1.88 -8.84 -8.29
N ALA A 52 -1.35 -8.51 -7.10
CA ALA A 52 -1.95 -7.54 -6.21
C ALA A 52 -2.03 -6.13 -6.86
N PRO A 53 -3.11 -5.37 -6.61
CA PRO A 53 -3.22 -4.01 -7.09
C PRO A 53 -2.18 -3.10 -6.41
N THR A 54 -1.79 -2.06 -7.13
CA THR A 54 -0.82 -1.06 -6.63
C THR A 54 -1.24 0.33 -7.10
N ILE A 55 -0.67 1.36 -6.47
CA ILE A 55 -0.64 2.70 -7.05
C ILE A 55 0.77 3.02 -7.50
N THR A 56 0.94 3.79 -8.57
CA THR A 56 2.23 4.35 -8.94
C THR A 56 2.30 5.80 -8.50
N VAL A 57 3.33 6.10 -7.72
CA VAL A 57 3.53 7.37 -7.02
C VAL A 57 5.01 7.74 -7.07
N GLU A 58 5.32 9.02 -6.80
CA GLU A 58 6.70 9.52 -6.83
C GLU A 58 7.48 9.12 -5.58
N THR A 59 8.75 8.77 -5.77
CA THR A 59 9.72 8.43 -4.71
C THR A 59 10.82 9.47 -4.61
N GLY A 60 11.34 9.67 -3.39
CA GLY A 60 12.33 10.69 -3.06
C GLY A 60 12.02 11.39 -1.74
N LYS A 61 12.96 12.21 -1.24
CA LYS A 61 12.80 12.92 0.04
C LYS A 61 11.54 13.79 0.00
N GLY A 62 10.61 13.54 0.93
CA GLY A 62 9.35 14.28 1.03
C GLY A 62 8.29 13.89 0.00
N LEU A 63 8.53 12.85 -0.81
CA LEU A 63 7.58 12.39 -1.83
C LEU A 63 6.78 11.17 -1.36
N PRO A 64 5.57 10.96 -1.91
CA PRO A 64 4.57 10.05 -1.34
C PRO A 64 5.08 8.62 -1.11
N HIS A 65 5.76 8.02 -2.09
CA HIS A 65 6.27 6.66 -1.94
C HIS A 65 7.19 6.52 -0.72
N THR A 66 8.11 7.47 -0.54
CA THR A 66 9.07 7.45 0.57
C THR A 66 8.39 7.72 1.90
N ILE A 67 7.42 8.64 1.95
CA ILE A 67 6.64 8.91 3.17
C ILE A 67 5.94 7.63 3.65
N ILE A 68 5.24 6.94 2.75
CA ILE A 68 4.49 5.72 3.08
C ILE A 68 5.43 4.58 3.48
N THR A 69 6.49 4.33 2.69
CA THR A 69 7.48 3.28 3.00
C THR A 69 8.15 3.52 4.36
N ASN A 70 8.45 4.77 4.71
CA ASN A 70 9.04 5.11 6.00
C ASN A 70 8.07 4.84 7.15
N ALA A 71 6.79 5.17 6.99
CA ALA A 71 5.77 4.92 8.01
C ALA A 71 5.54 3.41 8.24
N GLN A 72 5.43 2.62 7.16
CA GLN A 72 5.36 1.15 7.23
C GLN A 72 6.60 0.56 7.93
N THR A 73 7.78 1.06 7.59
CA THR A 73 9.05 0.59 8.18
C THR A 73 9.16 0.94 9.66
N ALA A 74 8.75 2.15 10.05
CA ALA A 74 8.76 2.60 11.44
C ALA A 74 7.87 1.71 12.32
N ARG A 75 6.60 1.51 11.91
CA ARG A 75 5.68 0.63 12.65
C ARG A 75 6.19 -0.81 12.76
N ARG A 76 6.77 -1.36 11.68
CA ARG A 76 7.38 -2.69 11.71
C ARG A 76 8.55 -2.76 12.69
N ASN A 77 9.43 -1.77 12.69
CA ASN A 77 10.60 -1.74 13.55
C ASN A 77 10.20 -1.60 15.03
N GLU A 78 9.22 -0.75 15.33
CA GLU A 78 8.67 -0.60 16.67
C GLU A 78 8.12 -1.92 17.20
N ARG A 79 7.30 -2.64 16.42
CA ARG A 79 6.80 -3.96 16.81
C ARG A 79 7.93 -4.93 17.15
N VAL A 80 8.94 -5.02 16.29
CA VAL A 80 10.10 -5.91 16.52
C VAL A 80 10.87 -5.50 17.77
N ALA A 81 11.09 -4.20 18.00
CA ALA A 81 11.79 -3.70 19.18
C ALA A 81 11.02 -3.98 20.48
N SER A 82 9.69 -3.99 20.42
CA SER A 82 8.81 -4.35 21.55
C SER A 82 8.63 -5.86 21.74
N GLY A 83 9.35 -6.71 20.99
CA GLY A 83 9.21 -8.16 21.07
C GLY A 83 7.89 -8.70 20.48
N VAL A 84 7.13 -7.84 19.81
CA VAL A 84 5.88 -8.19 19.13
C VAL A 84 6.20 -8.80 17.75
N GLY A 85 5.45 -9.81 17.34
CA GLY A 85 5.68 -10.48 16.06
C GLY A 85 5.69 -9.50 14.88
N LYS A 86 6.71 -9.59 14.02
CA LYS A 86 6.95 -8.66 12.89
C LYS A 86 5.71 -8.41 12.02
N TRP A 87 4.90 -9.46 11.82
CA TRP A 87 3.72 -9.50 10.95
C TRP A 87 2.41 -9.74 11.71
N SER A 88 2.40 -9.51 13.02
CA SER A 88 1.30 -9.89 13.93
C SER A 88 0.11 -8.93 13.95
N THR A 89 0.19 -7.80 13.25
CA THR A 89 -0.95 -6.89 13.08
C THR A 89 -2.06 -7.57 12.31
N THR A 90 -3.29 -7.22 12.64
CA THR A 90 -4.51 -7.66 11.95
C THR A 90 -4.64 -6.97 10.59
N LEU A 91 -5.48 -7.54 9.72
CA LEU A 91 -5.84 -6.91 8.45
C LEU A 91 -6.47 -5.53 8.66
N GLN A 92 -7.32 -5.38 9.69
CA GLN A 92 -8.02 -4.13 9.94
C GLN A 92 -7.04 -3.02 10.33
N GLU A 93 -6.04 -3.33 11.17
CA GLU A 93 -4.98 -2.39 11.52
C GLU A 93 -4.15 -1.99 10.29
N GLU A 94 -3.74 -2.94 9.45
CA GLU A 94 -2.96 -2.62 8.24
C GLU A 94 -3.75 -1.78 7.23
N MET A 95 -5.07 -1.99 7.12
CA MET A 95 -5.94 -1.15 6.29
C MET A 95 -6.08 0.27 6.86
N GLN A 96 -6.20 0.42 8.19
CA GLN A 96 -6.22 1.74 8.85
C GLN A 96 -4.87 2.45 8.72
N PHE A 97 -3.76 1.72 8.84
CA PHE A 97 -2.42 2.25 8.63
C PHE A 97 -2.22 2.73 7.20
N MET A 98 -2.69 1.98 6.20
CA MET A 98 -2.65 2.40 4.80
C MET A 98 -3.40 3.73 4.59
N VAL A 99 -4.60 3.87 5.16
CA VAL A 99 -5.39 5.11 5.10
C VAL A 99 -4.63 6.28 5.73
N GLY A 100 -4.07 6.08 6.93
CA GLY A 100 -3.29 7.09 7.63
C GLY A 100 -2.02 7.49 6.85
N ASP A 101 -1.34 6.53 6.25
CA ASP A 101 -0.11 6.78 5.48
C ASP A 101 -0.40 7.55 4.19
N LEU A 102 -1.45 7.19 3.46
CA LEU A 102 -1.88 7.90 2.25
C LEU A 102 -2.30 9.33 2.57
N THR A 103 -3.05 9.52 3.65
CA THR A 103 -3.46 10.85 4.15
C THR A 103 -2.24 11.68 4.53
N LYS A 104 -1.29 11.11 5.28
CA LYS A 104 -0.04 11.76 5.66
C LYS A 104 0.84 12.10 4.45
N ALA A 105 0.79 11.28 3.40
CA ALA A 105 1.47 11.55 2.15
C ALA A 105 0.78 12.65 1.31
N GLY A 106 -0.37 13.16 1.74
CA GLY A 106 -1.08 14.26 1.10
C GLY A 106 -2.07 13.83 0.01
N PHE A 107 -2.52 12.57 0.02
CA PHE A 107 -3.59 12.13 -0.89
C PHE A 107 -4.97 12.53 -0.36
N SER A 108 -5.89 12.83 -1.28
CA SER A 108 -7.28 13.16 -0.96
C SER A 108 -8.06 11.93 -0.47
N ARG A 109 -9.18 12.16 0.21
CA ARG A 109 -10.14 11.11 0.57
C ARG A 109 -10.55 10.28 -0.65
N ASP A 110 -10.83 10.90 -1.79
CA ASP A 110 -11.20 10.17 -3.01
C ASP A 110 -10.11 9.22 -3.51
N THR A 111 -8.85 9.65 -3.45
CA THR A 111 -7.71 8.81 -3.84
C THR A 111 -7.56 7.64 -2.88
N THR A 112 -7.60 7.92 -1.58
CA THR A 112 -7.48 6.89 -0.53
C THR A 112 -8.62 5.89 -0.59
N SER A 113 -9.85 6.34 -0.87
CA SER A 113 -11.02 5.47 -1.05
C SER A 113 -10.87 4.56 -2.26
N GLN A 114 -10.30 5.04 -3.37
CA GLN A 114 -10.01 4.18 -4.51
C GLN A 114 -8.93 3.11 -4.19
N VAL A 115 -7.92 3.43 -3.37
CA VAL A 115 -6.95 2.43 -2.92
C VAL A 115 -7.61 1.37 -2.03
N LEU A 116 -8.48 1.77 -1.10
CA LEU A 116 -9.28 0.85 -0.29
C LEU A 116 -10.13 -0.08 -1.15
N GLU A 117 -10.85 0.47 -2.16
CA GLU A 117 -11.65 -0.35 -3.08
C GLU A 117 -10.80 -1.35 -3.88
N GLN A 118 -9.56 -1.00 -4.22
CA GLN A 118 -8.62 -1.97 -4.81
C GLN A 118 -8.29 -3.10 -3.82
N GLN A 119 -8.07 -2.78 -2.54
CA GLN A 119 -7.78 -3.80 -1.52
C GLN A 119 -9.00 -4.70 -1.29
N TYR A 120 -10.21 -4.14 -1.18
CA TYR A 120 -11.44 -4.91 -1.01
C TYR A 120 -11.65 -5.91 -2.16
N LYS A 121 -11.52 -5.45 -3.41
CA LYS A 121 -11.61 -6.34 -4.58
C LYS A 121 -10.55 -7.45 -4.59
N MET A 122 -9.36 -7.19 -4.06
CA MET A 122 -8.34 -8.22 -3.90
C MET A 122 -8.72 -9.21 -2.81
N LEU A 123 -9.18 -8.73 -1.64
CA LEU A 123 -9.58 -9.56 -0.51
C LEU A 123 -10.79 -10.44 -0.86
N ASP A 124 -11.77 -9.91 -1.58
CA ASP A 124 -12.91 -10.66 -2.12
C ASP A 124 -12.44 -11.84 -2.98
N LYS A 125 -11.46 -11.61 -3.87
CA LYS A 125 -10.89 -12.67 -4.73
C LYS A 125 -10.12 -13.73 -3.95
N LEU A 126 -9.50 -13.34 -2.84
CA LEU A 126 -8.77 -14.26 -1.96
C LEU A 126 -9.72 -14.98 -0.98
N GLY A 127 -11.00 -14.59 -0.90
CA GLY A 127 -11.93 -15.12 0.08
C GLY A 127 -11.58 -14.71 1.53
N VAL A 128 -10.84 -13.61 1.71
CA VAL A 128 -10.45 -13.11 3.03
C VAL A 128 -11.55 -12.19 3.56
N LYS A 129 -12.00 -12.43 4.80
CA LYS A 129 -12.99 -11.57 5.46
C LYS A 129 -12.35 -10.26 5.91
N TYR A 130 -13.06 -9.16 5.74
CA TYR A 130 -12.64 -7.82 6.16
C TYR A 130 -13.85 -6.98 6.57
N GLU A 131 -13.59 -5.88 7.26
CA GLU A 131 -14.58 -4.83 7.51
C GLU A 131 -14.23 -3.61 6.65
N ARG A 132 -15.26 -2.99 6.07
CA ARG A 132 -15.07 -1.73 5.35
C ARG A 132 -14.70 -0.62 6.34
N ILE A 133 -13.73 0.21 5.97
CA ILE A 133 -13.29 1.36 6.75
C ILE A 133 -14.12 2.55 6.36
N ASP A 134 -14.74 3.19 7.34
CA ASP A 134 -15.25 4.55 7.24
C ASP A 134 -14.26 5.49 7.94
N TYR A 135 -13.88 6.56 7.25
CA TYR A 135 -12.84 7.52 7.66
C TYR A 135 -13.02 8.86 6.93
#